data_AF-A0A7R9TNG1-F1
#
_entry.id   AF-A0A7R9TNG1-F1
#
_cell.length_a   1.000
_cell.length_b   1.000
_cell.length_c   1.000
_cell.angle_alpha   90.00
_cell.angle_beta   90.00
_cell.angle_gamma   90.00
#
_symmetry.space_group_name_H-M   'P 1'
#
loop_
_entity.id
_entity.type
_entity.pdbx_description
1 polymer ?
#
loop_
_entity_poly.entity_id
_entity_poly.type
_entity_poly.pdbx_seq_one_letter_code
_entity_poly.pdbx_strand_id
1 'polypeptide(L)'
;SGDFQPWRAGEKRGCKLVLIGKNLDEADLRARFEACVSTPEKQAELRRALRFAVGDKVECRIREGWALGTVIAHMYTDEYMRPGFIAPYQVKLDDGAYIFAPKDSDEVIRKPE
;
A
#
# COMPACT_ATOMS: atom_id res chain seq x y z
N SER A 1 -20.56 6.31 27.97
CA SER A 1 -19.57 6.94 27.07
C SER A 1 -18.29 7.11 27.85
N GLY A 2 -17.19 6.51 27.41
CA GLY A 2 -15.90 6.67 28.11
C GLY A 2 -15.36 8.07 27.90
N ASP A 3 -14.91 8.73 28.97
CA ASP A 3 -14.18 10.00 28.92
C ASP A 3 -12.81 9.78 28.26
N PHE A 4 -12.75 9.90 26.94
CA PHE A 4 -11.47 9.95 26.23
C PHE A 4 -10.91 11.36 26.33
N GLN A 5 -9.94 11.54 27.23
CA GLN A 5 -9.19 12.79 27.30
C GLN A 5 -8.29 12.93 26.07
N PRO A 6 -8.26 14.10 25.41
CA PRO A 6 -7.37 14.34 24.28
C PRO A 6 -5.91 14.30 24.75
N TRP A 7 -5.04 13.75 23.90
CA TRP A 7 -3.60 13.71 24.10
C TRP A 7 -3.00 15.11 24.28
N ARG A 8 -1.97 15.24 25.12
CA ARG A 8 -1.25 16.51 25.29
C ARG A 8 -0.34 16.80 24.10
N ALA A 9 -0.08 18.08 23.83
CA ALA A 9 0.88 18.49 22.83
C ALA A 9 2.28 17.95 23.17
N GLY A 10 2.92 17.25 22.22
CA GLY A 10 4.26 16.67 22.39
C GLY A 10 4.32 15.33 23.14
N GLU A 11 3.17 14.77 23.54
CA GLU A 11 3.12 13.48 24.21
C GLU A 11 3.57 12.34 23.26
N LYS A 12 4.60 11.58 23.66
CA LYS A 12 5.10 10.44 22.88
C LYS A 12 4.04 9.33 22.88
N ARG A 13 3.47 9.08 21.70
CA ARG A 13 2.49 8.01 21.48
C ARG A 13 3.23 6.71 21.17
N GLY A 14 2.83 5.62 21.83
CA GLY A 14 3.37 4.29 21.56
C GLY A 14 2.28 3.24 21.71
N CYS A 15 2.33 2.23 20.84
CA CYS A 15 1.51 1.02 20.96
C CYS A 15 2.37 -0.07 21.60
N LYS A 16 1.90 -0.66 22.70
CA LYS A 16 2.57 -1.79 23.34
C LYS A 16 1.83 -3.08 23.00
N LEU A 17 2.48 -3.96 22.24
CA LEU A 17 2.02 -5.34 22.04
C LEU A 17 2.58 -6.21 23.17
N VAL A 18 1.72 -6.91 23.93
CA VAL A 18 2.12 -7.79 25.03
C VAL A 18 1.71 -9.22 24.70
N LEU A 19 2.66 -10.14 24.71
CA LEU A 19 2.44 -11.57 24.49
C LEU A 19 2.63 -12.31 25.82
N ILE A 20 1.63 -13.08 26.24
CA ILE A 20 1.65 -13.82 27.52
C ILE A 20 1.54 -15.31 27.20
N GLY A 21 2.54 -16.10 27.61
CA GLY A 21 2.61 -17.53 27.37
C GLY A 21 3.78 -18.18 28.11
N LYS A 22 3.77 -19.50 28.24
CA LYS A 22 4.89 -20.29 28.79
C LYS A 22 5.81 -20.72 27.64
N ASN A 23 7.11 -20.81 27.89
CA ASN A 23 8.12 -21.23 26.91
C ASN A 23 8.16 -20.36 25.64
N LEU A 24 7.93 -19.05 25.78
CA LEU A 24 8.05 -18.11 24.67
C LEU A 24 9.54 -17.86 24.37
N ASP A 25 9.92 -18.03 23.12
CA ASP A 25 11.22 -17.63 22.61
C ASP A 25 11.15 -16.16 22.18
N GLU A 26 11.69 -15.25 23.00
CA GLU A 26 11.67 -13.81 22.72
C GLU A 26 12.38 -13.50 21.39
N ALA A 27 13.47 -14.19 21.07
CA ALA A 27 14.27 -13.91 19.90
C ALA A 27 13.54 -14.30 18.61
N ASP A 28 12.93 -15.49 18.57
CA ASP A 28 12.12 -15.91 17.42
C ASP A 28 10.89 -15.00 17.23
N LEU A 29 10.20 -14.64 18.31
CA LEU A 29 9.04 -13.75 18.24
C LEU A 29 9.44 -12.39 17.67
N ARG A 30 10.48 -11.77 18.23
CA ARG A 30 10.98 -10.48 17.77
C ARG A 30 11.36 -10.53 16.29
N ALA A 31 12.14 -11.52 15.89
CA ALA A 31 12.58 -11.68 14.50
C ALA A 31 11.41 -11.80 13.52
N ARG A 32 10.37 -12.57 13.86
CA ARG A 32 9.19 -12.74 13.01
C ARG A 32 8.34 -11.47 12.89
N PHE A 33 8.22 -10.68 13.95
CA PHE A 33 7.56 -9.38 13.84
C PHE A 33 8.39 -8.39 13.03
N GLU A 34 9.70 -8.33 13.28
CA GLU A 34 10.64 -7.45 12.57
C GLU A 34 10.69 -7.74 11.06
N ALA A 35 10.58 -9.02 10.65
CA ALA A 35 10.50 -9.41 9.25
C ALA A 35 9.30 -8.80 8.49
N CYS A 36 8.22 -8.47 9.20
CA CYS A 36 7.01 -7.87 8.64
C CYS A 36 6.93 -6.35 8.89
N VAL A 37 7.93 -5.74 9.54
CA VAL A 37 7.90 -4.30 9.80
C VAL A 37 7.96 -3.55 8.47
N SER A 38 6.96 -2.70 8.26
CA SER A 38 6.89 -1.79 7.13
C SER A 38 7.86 -0.62 7.34
N THR A 39 9.17 -0.88 7.21
CA THR A 39 10.19 0.18 7.25
C THR A 39 10.18 1.01 5.95
N PRO A 40 10.66 2.26 5.97
CA PRO A 40 10.81 3.07 4.76
C PRO A 40 11.65 2.40 3.67
N GLU A 41 12.68 1.65 4.05
CA GLU A 41 13.57 0.93 3.14
C GLU A 41 12.84 -0.23 2.46
N LYS A 42 12.07 -1.01 3.22
CA LYS A 42 11.26 -2.10 2.68
C LYS A 42 10.16 -1.58 1.75
N GLN A 43 9.51 -0.48 2.13
CA GLN A 43 8.56 0.25 1.29
C GLN A 43 9.20 0.72 -0.02
N ALA A 44 10.43 1.24 0.04
CA ALA A 44 11.18 1.65 -1.15
C ALA A 44 11.56 0.46 -2.04
N GLU A 45 11.94 -0.68 -1.45
CA GLU A 45 12.20 -1.92 -2.20
C GLU A 45 10.96 -2.40 -2.95
N LEU A 46 9.79 -2.44 -2.28
CA LEU A 46 8.53 -2.81 -2.90
C LEU A 46 8.18 -1.89 -4.08
N ARG A 47 8.37 -0.57 -3.92
CA ARG A 47 8.16 0.39 -5.02
C ARG A 47 9.12 0.18 -6.19
N ARG A 48 10.39 -0.16 -5.92
CA ARG A 48 11.38 -0.45 -6.97
C ARG A 48 11.11 -1.76 -7.73
N ALA A 49 10.41 -2.71 -7.10
CA ALA A 49 10.06 -3.98 -7.72
C ALA A 49 8.89 -3.88 -8.72
N LEU A 50 8.14 -2.76 -8.72
CA LEU A 50 7.03 -2.52 -9.63
C LEU A 50 7.54 -2.25 -11.05
N ARG A 51 6.81 -2.76 -12.05
CA ARG A 51 7.17 -2.65 -13.47
C ARG A 51 7.09 -1.22 -14.05
N PHE A 52 6.22 -0.38 -13.51
CA PHE A 52 5.99 0.99 -14.01
C PHE A 52 6.34 2.03 -12.95
N ALA A 53 7.01 3.12 -13.33
CA ALA A 53 7.29 4.26 -12.47
C ALA A 53 6.14 5.27 -12.44
N VAL A 54 6.12 6.15 -11.44
CA VAL A 54 5.23 7.32 -11.46
C VAL A 54 5.63 8.21 -12.63
N GLY A 55 4.65 8.59 -13.45
CA GLY A 55 4.82 9.32 -14.71
C GLY A 55 4.80 8.43 -15.96
N ASP A 56 4.92 7.11 -15.82
CA ASP A 56 4.88 6.21 -16.99
C ASP A 56 3.49 6.17 -17.62
N LYS A 57 3.47 6.13 -18.95
CA LYS A 57 2.27 5.87 -19.74
C LYS A 57 1.96 4.38 -19.74
N VAL A 58 0.69 4.05 -19.51
CA VAL A 58 0.18 2.68 -19.39
C VAL A 58 -1.19 2.57 -20.03
N GLU A 59 -1.56 1.35 -20.39
CA GLU A 59 -2.95 0.98 -20.65
C GLU A 59 -3.50 0.18 -19.46
N CYS A 60 -4.68 0.57 -18.99
CA CYS A 60 -5.37 -0.11 -17.91
C CYS A 60 -6.65 -0.78 -18.39
N ARG A 61 -6.89 -1.98 -17.87
CA ARG A 61 -8.11 -2.74 -18.16
C ARG A 61 -9.29 -2.09 -17.43
N ILE A 62 -10.27 -1.62 -18.20
CA ILE A 62 -11.55 -1.09 -17.72
C ILE A 62 -12.70 -1.97 -18.23
N ARG A 63 -13.94 -1.62 -17.87
CA ARG A 63 -15.12 -2.36 -18.32
C ARG A 63 -15.27 -2.34 -19.84
N GLU A 64 -15.07 -1.18 -20.47
CA GLU A 64 -15.21 -1.02 -21.92
C GLU A 64 -14.01 -1.47 -22.76
N GLY A 65 -12.89 -1.87 -22.16
CA GLY A 65 -11.69 -2.18 -22.93
C GLY A 65 -10.39 -1.86 -22.21
N TRP A 66 -9.44 -1.32 -22.98
CA TRP A 66 -8.18 -0.76 -22.49
C TRP A 66 -8.26 0.76 -22.61
N ALA A 67 -7.87 1.45 -21.55
CA ALA A 67 -7.83 2.91 -21.52
C ALA A 67 -6.40 3.39 -21.23
N LEU A 68 -5.96 4.38 -21.99
CA LEU A 68 -4.67 5.04 -21.79
C LEU A 68 -4.69 5.90 -20.53
N GLY A 69 -3.58 5.90 -19.82
CA GLY A 69 -3.39 6.72 -18.64
C GLY A 69 -1.94 6.87 -18.25
N THR A 70 -1.75 7.54 -17.11
CA THR A 70 -0.44 7.83 -16.53
C THR A 70 -0.42 7.35 -15.09
N VAL A 71 0.60 6.60 -14.69
CA VAL A 71 0.79 6.21 -13.29
C VAL A 71 1.06 7.47 -12.46
N ILE A 72 0.31 7.69 -11.39
CA ILE A 72 0.44 8.87 -10.52
C ILE A 72 0.88 8.53 -9.09
N ALA A 73 0.71 7.28 -8.67
CA ALA A 73 1.16 6.81 -7.36
C ALA A 73 1.42 5.30 -7.36
N HIS A 74 2.30 4.86 -6.47
CA HIS A 74 2.52 3.45 -6.13
C HIS A 74 1.89 3.10 -4.79
N MET A 75 1.57 1.83 -4.59
CA MET A 75 1.09 1.30 -3.30
C MET A 75 -0.08 2.14 -2.76
N TYR A 76 -1.04 2.42 -3.64
CA TYR A 76 -2.19 3.28 -3.39
C TYR A 76 -3.26 2.59 -2.54
N THR A 77 -3.87 3.33 -1.63
CA THR A 77 -5.00 2.89 -0.81
C THR A 77 -5.88 4.10 -0.48
N ASP A 78 -7.19 3.88 -0.31
CA ASP A 78 -8.14 4.90 0.14
C ASP A 78 -9.21 4.30 1.07
N GLU A 79 -10.06 5.17 1.63
CA GLU A 79 -11.10 4.80 2.60
C GLU A 79 -12.26 3.97 2.01
N TYR A 80 -12.44 3.99 0.69
CA TYR A 80 -13.48 3.26 -0.03
C TYR A 80 -13.00 1.88 -0.51
N MET A 81 -11.68 1.64 -0.47
CA MET A 81 -11.08 0.34 -0.74
C MET A 81 -11.29 -0.62 0.43
N ARG A 82 -11.16 -1.94 0.16
CA ARG A 82 -11.24 -2.95 1.23
C ARG A 82 -10.16 -2.67 2.28
N PRO A 83 -10.48 -2.71 3.59
CA PRO A 83 -9.49 -2.48 4.64
C PRO A 83 -8.24 -3.37 4.46
N GLY A 84 -7.06 -2.75 4.49
CA GLY A 84 -5.78 -3.42 4.29
C GLY A 84 -5.42 -3.75 2.83
N PHE A 85 -6.28 -3.38 1.86
CA PHE A 85 -5.96 -3.53 0.45
C PHE A 85 -5.10 -2.36 -0.06
N ILE A 86 -4.01 -2.70 -0.74
CA ILE A 86 -3.06 -1.77 -1.35
C ILE A 86 -2.96 -2.13 -2.83
N ALA A 87 -3.32 -1.20 -3.70
CA ALA A 87 -3.16 -1.34 -5.14
C ALA A 87 -1.73 -0.96 -5.55
N PRO A 88 -1.06 -1.75 -6.42
CA PRO A 88 0.28 -1.41 -6.91
C PRO A 88 0.36 -0.03 -7.56
N TYR A 89 -0.68 0.37 -8.31
CA TYR A 89 -0.69 1.62 -9.06
C TYR A 89 -2.02 2.36 -8.91
N GLN A 90 -1.93 3.68 -8.73
CA GLN A 90 -2.99 4.62 -9.08
C GLN A 90 -2.68 5.22 -10.45
N VAL A 91 -3.68 5.29 -11.31
CA VAL A 91 -3.54 5.76 -12.70
C VAL A 91 -4.57 6.86 -12.96
N LYS A 92 -4.11 7.96 -13.53
CA LYS A 92 -4.97 8.99 -14.11
C LYS A 92 -5.16 8.67 -15.58
N LEU A 93 -6.38 8.34 -15.97
CA LEU A 93 -6.76 8.12 -17.37
C LEU A 93 -6.70 9.44 -18.15
N ASP A 94 -6.48 9.34 -19.45
CA ASP A 94 -6.36 10.51 -20.33
C ASP A 94 -7.70 11.28 -20.47
N ASP A 95 -8.85 10.64 -20.16
CA ASP A 95 -10.17 11.28 -20.05
C ASP A 95 -10.36 12.08 -18.74
N GLY A 96 -9.36 12.04 -17.84
CA GLY A 96 -9.34 12.72 -16.55
C GLY A 96 -9.82 11.88 -15.37
N ALA A 97 -10.34 10.67 -15.59
CA ALA A 97 -10.76 9.79 -14.51
C ALA A 97 -9.57 9.22 -13.72
N TYR A 98 -9.80 8.93 -12.44
CA TYR A 98 -8.82 8.30 -11.56
C TYR A 98 -9.25 6.85 -11.31
N ILE A 99 -8.34 5.92 -11.58
CA ILE A 99 -8.53 4.50 -11.33
C ILE A 99 -7.32 3.92 -10.60
N PHE A 100 -7.42 2.66 -10.20
CA PHE A 100 -6.28 1.91 -9.69
C PHE A 100 -6.17 0.55 -10.39
N ALA A 101 -4.94 0.08 -10.59
CA ALA A 101 -4.69 -1.27 -11.07
C ALA A 101 -4.52 -2.19 -9.85
N PRO A 102 -5.36 -3.22 -9.66
CA PRO A 102 -5.36 -4.03 -8.43
C PRO A 102 -4.20 -5.03 -8.34
N LYS A 103 -3.46 -5.24 -9.43
CA LYS A 103 -2.32 -6.16 -9.54
C LYS A 103 -1.27 -5.60 -10.49
N ASP A 104 -0.02 -6.00 -10.30
CA ASP A 104 1.05 -5.74 -11.27
C ASP A 104 1.13 -6.91 -12.27
N SER A 105 0.17 -6.98 -13.19
CA SER A 105 0.05 -8.01 -14.24
C SER A 105 -0.47 -7.42 -15.53
N ASP A 106 -0.01 -7.93 -16.67
CA ASP A 106 -0.48 -7.53 -18.01
C ASP A 106 -1.98 -7.83 -18.25
N GLU A 107 -2.63 -8.58 -17.36
CA GLU A 107 -4.09 -8.78 -17.38
C GLU A 107 -4.87 -7.50 -17.02
N VAL A 108 -4.24 -6.57 -16.30
CA VAL A 108 -4.92 -5.36 -15.78
C VAL A 108 -4.16 -4.06 -16.06
N ILE A 109 -2.84 -4.12 -16.26
CA ILE A 109 -2.00 -2.97 -16.58
C ILE A 109 -0.81 -3.39 -17.43
N ARG A 110 -0.63 -2.73 -18.58
CA ARG A 110 0.40 -3.05 -19.56
C ARG A 110 1.02 -1.79 -20.17
N LYS A 111 2.13 -1.96 -20.89
CA LYS A 111 2.69 -0.89 -21.73
C LYS A 111 1.70 -0.55 -22.85
N PRO A 112 1.54 0.73 -23.20
CA PRO A 112 0.77 1.11 -24.38
C PRO A 112 1.42 0.56 -25.65
N GLU A 113 0.58 0.15 -26.60
CA GLU A 113 1.00 -0.28 -27.94
C GLU A 113 1.44 0.91 -28.82
#